data_AF-X1EAB1-F1
#
_entry.id   AF-X1EAB1-F1
#
_cell.length_a   1.000
_cell.length_b   1.000
_cell.length_c   1.000
_cell.angle_alpha   90.00
_cell.angle_beta   90.00
_cell.angle_gamma   90.00
#
_symmetry.space_group_name_H-M   'P 1'
#
loop_
_entity.id
_entity.type
_entity.pdbx_description
1 polymer ?
#
loop_
_entity_poly.entity_id
_entity_poly.type
_entity_poly.pdbx_seq_one_letter_code
_entity_poly.pdbx_strand_id
1 'polypeptide(L)'
;IKIKEKRTILEPWLTEQSISLVSGWRGVGKTFFCMGLCDAITRGQSFGPWECNTPVPCVYVEAEMPFPDVKERIFGLNPGQNRKVPLYIYPDAYASELGLPRANLLSERWREKMKAIFIARGIKLWVADNLASLTRALTRTQRGTGIPSTNGYLNSDLQV
;
A
#
# COMPACT_ATOMS: atom_id res chain seq x y z
N ILE A 1 12.70 -33.84 7.43
CA ILE A 1 12.76 -32.36 7.21
C ILE A 1 11.71 -31.74 8.13
N LYS A 2 12.10 -30.89 9.09
CA LYS A 2 11.16 -30.20 9.99
C LYS A 2 10.76 -28.89 9.32
N ILE A 3 9.50 -28.76 8.88
CA ILE A 3 9.00 -27.55 8.25
C ILE A 3 8.66 -26.55 9.36
N LYS A 4 9.25 -25.35 9.32
CA LYS A 4 8.90 -24.27 10.24
C LYS A 4 7.50 -23.76 9.89
N GLU A 5 6.62 -23.68 10.88
CA GLU A 5 5.29 -23.11 10.68
C GLU A 5 5.37 -21.66 10.22
N LYS A 6 4.49 -21.29 9.28
CA LYS A 6 4.37 -19.90 8.83
C LYS A 6 3.89 -19.06 9.99
N ARG A 7 4.52 -17.89 10.18
CA ARG A 7 4.05 -16.94 11.18
C ARG A 7 2.72 -16.33 10.72
N THR A 8 1.74 -16.30 11.60
CA THR A 8 0.45 -15.64 11.35
C THR A 8 0.47 -14.18 11.80
N ILE A 9 -0.04 -13.28 10.96
CA ILE A 9 -0.23 -11.85 11.25
C ILE A 9 -1.64 -11.62 11.83
N LEU A 10 -2.67 -12.16 11.15
CA LEU A 10 -4.05 -12.23 11.64
C LEU A 10 -4.57 -13.66 11.52
N GLU A 11 -5.02 -14.22 12.63
CA GLU A 11 -5.59 -15.57 12.66
C GLU A 11 -6.96 -15.64 11.99
N PRO A 12 -7.31 -16.74 11.27
CA PRO A 12 -6.44 -17.88 10.91
C PRO A 12 -5.77 -17.75 9.52
N TRP A 13 -6.02 -16.67 8.78
CA TRP A 13 -5.85 -16.68 7.32
C TRP A 13 -4.71 -15.81 6.79
N LEU A 14 -4.29 -14.77 7.50
CA LEU A 14 -3.27 -13.85 7.01
C LEU A 14 -1.90 -14.23 7.58
N THR A 15 -1.18 -15.05 6.83
CA THR A 15 0.16 -15.54 7.20
C THR A 15 1.26 -14.87 6.40
N GLU A 16 2.48 -14.85 6.93
CA GLU A 16 3.66 -14.51 6.15
C GLU A 16 3.81 -15.45 4.94
N GLN A 17 4.42 -14.96 3.85
CA GLN A 17 4.58 -15.74 2.60
C GLN A 17 3.25 -16.24 2.03
N SER A 18 2.23 -15.38 2.06
CA SER A 18 0.93 -15.62 1.44
C SER A 18 0.50 -14.41 0.61
N ILE A 19 -0.44 -14.63 -0.30
CA ILE A 19 -1.14 -13.58 -1.05
C ILE A 19 -2.63 -13.84 -0.86
N SER A 20 -3.35 -12.87 -0.32
CA SER A 20 -4.78 -12.95 -0.07
C SER A 20 -5.52 -11.97 -0.97
N LEU A 21 -6.64 -12.40 -1.56
CA LEU A 21 -7.50 -11.57 -2.39
C LEU A 21 -8.80 -11.24 -1.65
N VAL A 22 -9.01 -9.95 -1.35
CA VAL A 22 -10.30 -9.46 -0.85
C VAL A 22 -11.16 -9.06 -2.05
N SER A 23 -12.22 -9.84 -2.30
CA SER A 23 -13.11 -9.65 -3.46
C SER A 23 -14.55 -9.34 -3.03
N GLY A 24 -15.28 -8.62 -3.89
CA GLY A 24 -16.69 -8.28 -3.65
C GLY A 24 -17.17 -7.18 -4.60
N TRP A 25 -18.48 -6.96 -4.64
CA TRP A 25 -19.10 -5.95 -5.52
C TRP A 25 -18.58 -4.52 -5.24
N ARG A 26 -18.76 -3.60 -6.19
CA ARG A 26 -18.40 -2.18 -5.97
C ARG A 26 -19.27 -1.59 -4.85
N GLY A 27 -18.67 -0.71 -4.04
CA GLY A 27 -19.39 -0.04 -2.94
C GLY A 27 -19.59 -0.83 -1.65
N VAL A 28 -19.24 -2.13 -1.59
CA VAL A 28 -19.44 -2.96 -0.37
C VAL A 28 -18.45 -2.69 0.77
N GLY A 29 -17.58 -1.69 0.64
CA GLY A 29 -16.65 -1.30 1.71
C GLY A 29 -15.27 -1.99 1.69
N LYS A 30 -14.84 -2.62 0.58
CA LYS A 30 -13.51 -3.28 0.49
C LYS A 30 -12.34 -2.38 0.88
N THR A 31 -12.34 -1.13 0.43
CA THR A 31 -11.31 -0.14 0.76
C THR A 31 -11.27 0.13 2.26
N PHE A 32 -12.42 0.39 2.89
CA PHE A 32 -12.50 0.57 4.34
C PHE A 32 -12.08 -0.68 5.11
N PHE A 33 -12.49 -1.86 4.63
CA PHE A 33 -12.05 -3.14 5.20
C PHE A 33 -10.52 -3.25 5.18
N CYS A 34 -9.89 -3.04 4.02
CA CYS A 34 -8.44 -3.14 3.87
C CYS A 34 -7.68 -2.07 4.65
N MET A 35 -8.15 -0.82 4.66
CA MET A 35 -7.52 0.25 5.45
C MET A 35 -7.65 -0.03 6.96
N GLY A 36 -8.83 -0.45 7.42
CA GLY A 36 -9.08 -0.82 8.81
C GLY A 36 -8.29 -2.04 9.26
N LEU A 37 -8.14 -3.04 8.38
CA LEU A 37 -7.30 -4.22 8.61
C LEU A 37 -5.83 -3.80 8.84
N CYS A 38 -5.28 -2.98 7.95
CA CYS A 38 -3.92 -2.44 8.12
C CYS A 38 -3.78 -1.65 9.41
N ASP A 39 -4.74 -0.77 9.72
CA ASP A 39 -4.74 0.04 10.95
C ASP A 39 -4.75 -0.84 12.21
N ALA A 40 -5.66 -1.81 12.30
CA ALA A 40 -5.76 -2.75 13.42
C ALA A 40 -4.47 -3.56 13.59
N ILE A 41 -3.90 -4.09 12.50
CA ILE A 41 -2.61 -4.81 12.54
C ILE A 41 -1.51 -3.92 13.10
N THR A 42 -1.36 -2.69 12.60
CA THR A 42 -0.29 -1.79 13.07
C THR A 42 -0.42 -1.37 14.54
N ARG A 43 -1.62 -1.52 15.12
CA ARG A 43 -1.89 -1.32 16.55
C ARG A 43 -1.76 -2.60 17.37
N GLY A 44 -1.69 -3.76 16.72
CA GLY A 44 -1.78 -5.06 17.39
C GLY A 44 -3.15 -5.28 18.01
N GLN A 45 -4.21 -4.91 17.29
CA GLN A 45 -5.59 -5.09 17.70
C GLN A 45 -6.26 -6.14 16.83
N SER A 46 -7.23 -6.85 17.39
CA SER A 46 -8.12 -7.69 16.60
C SER A 46 -8.92 -6.85 15.61
N PHE A 47 -9.20 -7.40 14.45
CA PHE A 47 -10.10 -6.80 13.46
C PHE A 47 -11.31 -7.72 13.32
N GLY A 48 -12.44 -7.32 13.91
CA GLY A 48 -13.61 -8.20 14.02
C GLY A 48 -13.24 -9.52 14.74
N PRO A 49 -13.50 -10.70 14.15
CA PRO A 49 -13.20 -11.99 14.75
C PRO A 49 -11.73 -12.42 14.59
N TRP A 50 -10.90 -11.66 13.85
CA TRP A 50 -9.52 -12.04 13.56
C TRP A 50 -8.57 -11.42 14.56
N GLU A 51 -7.81 -12.26 15.27
CA GLU A 51 -6.85 -11.83 16.30
C GLU A 51 -5.50 -11.47 15.68
N CYS A 52 -4.95 -10.33 16.08
CA CYS A 52 -3.61 -9.90 15.65
C CYS A 52 -2.54 -10.36 16.63
N ASN A 53 -1.84 -11.44 16.29
CA ASN A 53 -0.79 -12.02 17.12
C ASN A 53 0.47 -11.15 17.18
N THR A 54 0.78 -10.43 16.10
CA THR A 54 1.97 -9.58 16.03
C THR A 54 1.69 -8.35 15.18
N PRO A 55 1.82 -7.13 15.76
CA PRO A 55 1.82 -5.91 14.97
C PRO A 55 3.02 -5.89 14.02
N VAL A 56 2.78 -5.63 12.73
CA VAL A 56 3.85 -5.52 11.73
C VAL A 56 3.73 -4.24 10.89
N PRO A 57 4.85 -3.66 10.40
CA PRO A 57 4.78 -2.48 9.54
C PRO A 57 4.03 -2.77 8.24
N CYS A 58 3.05 -1.92 7.95
CA CYS A 58 2.13 -2.07 6.83
C CYS A 58 2.29 -0.94 5.81
N VAL A 59 2.01 -1.21 4.54
CA VAL A 59 1.80 -0.17 3.54
C VAL A 59 0.50 -0.41 2.76
N TYR A 60 -0.32 0.62 2.63
CA TYR A 60 -1.53 0.59 1.82
C TYR A 60 -1.31 1.41 0.55
N VAL A 61 -1.40 0.77 -0.61
CA VAL A 61 -1.23 1.38 -1.93
C VAL A 61 -2.61 1.67 -2.51
N GLU A 62 -2.95 2.96 -2.61
CA GLU A 62 -4.20 3.45 -3.18
C GLU A 62 -3.96 3.94 -4.61
N ALA A 63 -4.68 3.38 -5.58
CA ALA A 63 -4.48 3.69 -7.00
C ALA A 63 -5.56 4.59 -7.63
N GLU A 64 -6.74 4.72 -7.03
CA GLU A 64 -7.90 5.37 -7.66
C GLU A 64 -8.26 6.72 -7.02
N MET A 65 -8.22 6.78 -5.70
CA MET A 65 -8.82 7.86 -4.93
C MET A 65 -7.93 9.12 -4.86
N PRO A 66 -8.52 10.33 -4.90
CA PRO A 66 -7.81 11.57 -4.58
C PRO A 66 -7.21 11.55 -3.17
N PHE A 67 -6.07 12.20 -3.00
CA PHE A 67 -5.37 12.21 -1.71
C PHE A 67 -6.17 12.79 -0.53
N PRO A 68 -6.95 13.88 -0.68
CA PRO A 68 -7.78 14.39 0.41
C PRO A 68 -8.75 13.35 0.98
N ASP A 69 -9.40 12.57 0.11
CA ASP A 69 -10.34 11.54 0.52
C ASP A 69 -9.64 10.37 1.22
N VAL A 70 -8.45 9.97 0.74
CA VAL A 70 -7.63 8.93 1.39
C VAL A 70 -7.25 9.37 2.79
N LYS A 71 -6.80 10.62 2.90
CA LYS A 71 -6.41 11.25 4.15
C LYS A 71 -7.58 11.24 5.12
N GLU A 72 -8.75 11.75 4.72
CA GLU A 72 -9.97 11.79 5.53
C GLU A 72 -10.34 10.40 6.04
N ARG A 73 -10.37 9.39 5.16
CA ARG A 73 -10.74 8.02 5.54
C ARG A 73 -9.80 7.44 6.59
N ILE A 74 -8.50 7.64 6.43
CA ILE A 74 -7.49 7.09 7.36
C ILE A 74 -7.56 7.77 8.72
N PHE A 75 -7.76 9.09 8.74
CA PHE A 75 -7.96 9.81 10.00
C PHE A 75 -9.29 9.45 10.68
N GLY A 76 -10.31 9.12 9.89
CA GLY A 76 -11.61 8.67 10.38
C GLY A 76 -11.61 7.25 10.98
N LEU A 77 -10.62 6.40 10.67
CA LEU A 77 -10.63 5.00 11.12
C LEU A 77 -10.46 4.85 12.64
N ASN A 78 -9.58 5.63 13.28
CA ASN A 78 -9.47 5.66 14.75
C ASN A 78 -8.48 6.75 15.23
N PRO A 79 -8.95 7.94 15.68
CA PRO A 79 -8.08 9.03 16.11
C PRO A 79 -7.45 8.83 17.50
N GLY A 80 -7.91 7.85 18.29
CA GLY A 80 -7.69 7.84 19.74
C GLY A 80 -6.51 7.03 20.29
N GLN A 81 -5.80 6.26 19.45
CA GLN A 81 -4.68 5.43 19.92
C GLN A 81 -3.44 5.64 19.06
N ASN A 82 -2.25 5.37 19.62
CA ASN A 82 -1.01 5.34 18.85
C ASN A 82 -0.83 3.96 18.19
N ARG A 83 -0.19 3.93 17.02
CA ARG A 83 0.21 2.69 16.37
C ARG A 83 1.49 2.17 17.02
N LYS A 84 1.60 0.85 17.20
CA LYS A 84 2.81 0.19 17.74
C LYS A 84 3.92 0.12 16.70
N VAL A 85 3.54 0.05 15.43
CA VAL A 85 4.42 0.02 14.27
C VAL A 85 3.86 0.93 13.16
N PRO A 86 4.68 1.35 12.17
CA PRO A 86 4.22 2.30 11.16
C PRO A 86 3.14 1.73 10.22
N LEU A 87 2.17 2.58 9.87
CA LEU A 87 1.29 2.40 8.72
C LEU A 87 1.65 3.46 7.67
N TYR A 88 2.19 3.01 6.54
CA TYR A 88 2.50 3.87 5.41
C TYR A 88 1.37 3.86 4.40
N ILE A 89 1.17 4.98 3.72
CA ILE A 89 0.14 5.12 2.69
C ILE A 89 0.82 5.61 1.43
N TYR A 90 0.59 4.92 0.33
CA TYR A 90 1.02 5.34 -1.00
C TYR A 90 -0.21 5.76 -1.80
N PRO A 91 -0.54 7.06 -1.85
CA PRO A 91 -1.60 7.59 -2.71
C PRO A 91 -1.05 7.87 -4.11
N ASP A 92 -1.40 7.03 -5.09
CA ASP A 92 -0.90 7.11 -6.46
C ASP A 92 -1.28 8.42 -7.17
N ALA A 93 -2.47 8.96 -6.87
CA ALA A 93 -2.90 10.26 -7.37
C ALA A 93 -1.91 11.37 -6.97
N TYR A 94 -1.56 11.43 -5.68
CA TYR A 94 -0.61 12.41 -5.16
C TYR A 94 0.81 12.18 -5.67
N ALA A 95 1.26 10.92 -5.74
CA ALA A 95 2.57 10.59 -6.31
C ALA A 95 2.68 11.12 -7.75
N SER A 96 1.60 10.97 -8.54
CA SER A 96 1.52 11.49 -9.90
C SER A 96 1.53 13.02 -9.96
N GLU A 97 0.87 13.71 -9.03
CA GLU A 97 0.91 15.18 -8.91
C GLU A 97 2.32 15.69 -8.64
N LEU A 98 3.14 14.91 -7.92
CA LEU A 98 4.57 15.18 -7.69
C LEU A 98 5.47 14.78 -8.87
N GLY A 99 4.89 14.39 -10.01
CA GLY A 99 5.63 14.02 -11.22
C GLY A 99 6.19 12.60 -11.21
N LEU A 100 5.81 11.75 -10.25
CA LEU A 100 6.20 10.35 -10.26
C LEU A 100 5.37 9.56 -11.29
N PRO A 101 5.94 8.53 -11.93
CA PRO A 101 5.17 7.62 -12.77
C PRO A 101 4.05 6.94 -11.96
N ARG A 102 2.88 6.80 -12.60
CA ARG A 102 1.74 6.06 -12.04
C ARG A 102 2.15 4.65 -11.60
N ALA A 103 1.57 4.21 -10.48
CA ALA A 103 1.78 2.89 -9.94
C ALA A 103 1.32 1.82 -10.93
N ASN A 104 2.20 0.86 -11.18
CA ASN A 104 1.93 -0.18 -12.16
C ASN A 104 2.68 -1.47 -11.82
N LEU A 105 1.94 -2.52 -11.47
CA LEU A 105 2.45 -3.86 -11.19
C LEU A 105 3.03 -4.55 -12.43
N LEU A 106 2.62 -4.14 -13.64
CA LEU A 106 3.20 -4.65 -14.89
C LEU A 106 4.57 -4.01 -15.19
N SER A 107 4.90 -2.89 -14.55
CA SER A 107 6.19 -2.23 -14.71
C SER A 107 7.24 -2.86 -13.79
N GLU A 108 8.25 -3.51 -14.36
CA GLU A 108 9.39 -4.04 -13.63
C GLU A 108 10.11 -2.95 -12.83
N ARG A 109 10.40 -1.81 -13.46
CA ARG A 109 11.03 -0.66 -12.80
C ARG A 109 10.25 -0.19 -11.57
N TRP A 110 8.91 -0.17 -11.65
CA TRP A 110 8.08 0.20 -10.51
C TRP A 110 8.16 -0.86 -9.40
N ARG A 111 8.04 -2.15 -9.76
CA ARG A 111 8.15 -3.27 -8.82
C ARG A 111 9.51 -3.28 -8.10
N GLU A 112 10.61 -3.05 -8.80
CA GLU A 112 11.95 -2.98 -8.20
C GLU A 112 12.09 -1.83 -7.22
N LYS A 113 11.61 -0.63 -7.58
CA LYS A 113 11.65 0.55 -6.72
C LYS A 113 10.81 0.34 -5.46
N MET A 114 9.60 -0.19 -5.59
CA MET A 114 8.74 -0.50 -4.44
C MET A 114 9.34 -1.59 -3.56
N LYS A 115 9.93 -2.64 -4.16
CA LYS A 115 10.64 -3.67 -3.41
C LYS A 115 11.78 -3.08 -2.58
N ALA A 116 12.59 -2.19 -3.15
CA ALA A 116 13.67 -1.51 -2.42
C ALA A 116 13.12 -0.67 -1.25
N ILE A 117 12.04 0.09 -1.48
CA ILE A 117 11.36 0.87 -0.43
C ILE A 117 10.83 -0.04 0.68
N PHE A 118 10.18 -1.15 0.33
CA PHE A 118 9.60 -2.09 1.29
C PHE A 118 10.69 -2.73 2.16
N ILE A 119 11.81 -3.11 1.56
CA ILE A 119 12.97 -3.65 2.29
C ILE A 119 13.54 -2.60 3.23
N ALA A 120 13.81 -1.38 2.74
CA ALA A 120 14.40 -0.31 3.53
C ALA A 120 13.52 0.10 4.73
N ARG A 121 12.18 0.06 4.58
CA ARG A 121 11.22 0.37 5.64
C ARG A 121 10.81 -0.82 6.49
N GLY A 122 11.34 -2.01 6.22
CA GLY A 122 11.00 -3.23 6.96
C GLY A 122 9.53 -3.64 6.83
N ILE A 123 8.87 -3.32 5.73
CA ILE A 123 7.46 -3.65 5.47
C ILE A 123 7.26 -5.16 5.48
N LYS A 124 6.22 -5.62 6.18
CA LYS A 124 5.88 -7.05 6.30
C LYS A 124 4.51 -7.38 5.71
N LEU A 125 3.63 -6.39 5.61
CA LEU A 125 2.35 -6.50 4.93
C LEU A 125 2.18 -5.32 3.99
N TRP A 126 1.73 -5.57 2.77
CA TRP A 126 1.31 -4.52 1.87
C TRP A 126 -0.03 -4.86 1.23
N VAL A 127 -0.84 -3.84 0.99
CA VAL A 127 -2.14 -3.97 0.34
C VAL A 127 -2.13 -3.17 -0.95
N ALA A 128 -2.66 -3.77 -2.01
CA ALA A 128 -2.81 -3.20 -3.34
C ALA A 128 -4.29 -2.92 -3.62
N ASP A 129 -4.74 -1.66 -3.45
CA ASP A 129 -6.13 -1.27 -3.66
C ASP A 129 -6.29 -0.36 -4.90
N ASN A 130 -6.89 -0.81 -6.00
CA ASN A 130 -7.24 -2.20 -6.34
C ASN A 130 -6.30 -2.77 -7.40
N LEU A 131 -6.30 -4.10 -7.51
CA LEU A 131 -5.46 -4.81 -8.47
C LEU A 131 -5.66 -4.32 -9.91
N ALA A 132 -6.91 -4.10 -10.34
CA ALA A 132 -7.22 -3.70 -11.71
C ALA A 132 -6.62 -2.33 -12.08
N SER A 133 -6.63 -1.39 -11.14
CA SER A 133 -6.04 -0.06 -11.33
C SER A 133 -4.51 -0.08 -11.31
N LEU A 134 -3.92 -1.02 -10.56
CA LEU A 134 -2.47 -1.23 -10.54
C LEU A 134 -1.96 -2.09 -11.71
N THR A 135 -2.81 -2.79 -12.45
CA THR A 135 -2.43 -3.61 -13.62
C THR A 135 -2.84 -2.97 -14.95
N ARG A 136 -3.02 -1.65 -15.00
CA ARG A 136 -3.37 -0.97 -16.25
C ARG A 136 -2.18 -1.11 -17.22
N ALA A 137 -2.44 -1.74 -18.37
CA ALA A 137 -1.48 -1.74 -19.46
C ALA A 137 -1.22 -0.28 -19.86
N LEU A 138 0.05 0.13 -19.85
CA LEU A 138 0.45 1.43 -20.41
C LEU A 138 0.02 1.43 -21.87
N THR A 139 -1.07 2.13 -22.19
CA THR A 139 -1.45 2.34 -23.58
C THR A 139 -0.36 3.20 -24.20
N ARG A 140 0.54 2.59 -24.97
CA ARG A 140 1.66 3.26 -25.62
C ARG A 140 1.13 4.11 -26.78
N THR A 141 1.23 5.44 -26.69
CA THR A 141 2.21 6.32 -27.39
C THR A 141 1.69 7.77 -27.36
N GLN A 142 2.40 8.71 -26.72
CA GLN A 142 2.53 10.04 -27.30
C GLN A 142 3.75 9.99 -28.23
N ARG A 143 3.50 9.88 -29.54
CA ARG A 143 4.53 10.16 -30.54
C ARG A 143 4.62 11.68 -30.64
N GLY A 144 5.79 12.22 -30.32
CA GLY A 144 6.29 13.51 -30.78
C GLY A 144 5.63 14.75 -30.19
N THR A 145 6.33 15.46 -29.30
CA THR A 145 7.11 16.66 -29.66
C THR A 145 7.71 17.30 -28.41
N GLY A 146 9.00 17.66 -28.47
CA GLY A 146 9.62 18.68 -27.63
C GLY A 146 10.20 18.24 -26.29
N ILE A 147 11.53 18.18 -26.22
CA ILE A 147 12.29 18.31 -24.96
C ILE A 147 12.22 19.77 -24.51
N PRO A 148 12.18 20.06 -23.20
CA PRO A 148 13.28 20.83 -22.64
C PRO A 148 13.91 20.15 -21.43
N SER A 149 15.24 20.16 -21.44
CA SER A 149 16.13 19.84 -20.35
C SER A 149 15.94 20.79 -19.16
N THR A 150 15.86 20.25 -17.95
CA THR A 150 16.41 20.93 -16.76
C THR A 150 16.87 19.91 -15.73
N ASN A 151 18.15 20.00 -15.39
CA ASN A 151 18.75 19.47 -14.17
C ASN A 151 17.93 19.87 -12.94
N GLY A 152 17.72 18.94 -12.02
CA GLY A 152 17.12 19.22 -10.72
C GLY A 152 17.58 18.17 -9.72
N TYR A 153 18.49 18.59 -8.84
CA TYR A 153 19.02 17.81 -7.73
C TYR A 153 17.88 17.25 -6.86
N LEU A 154 17.90 15.94 -6.59
CA LEU A 154 17.03 15.31 -5.61
C LEU A 154 17.49 15.74 -4.22
N ASN A 155 16.74 16.65 -3.62
CA ASN A 155 16.87 17.04 -2.23
C ASN A 155 16.46 15.87 -1.32
N SER A 156 17.21 15.69 -0.24
CA SER A 156 17.22 14.54 0.67
C SER A 156 16.02 14.42 1.62
N ASP A 157 14.94 15.16 1.41
CA ASP A 157 13.87 15.30 2.40
C ASP A 157 12.54 14.75 1.88
N LEU A 158 12.40 13.43 1.90
CA LEU A 158 11.09 12.77 1.83
C LEU A 158 10.97 11.75 2.96
N GLN A 159 10.70 12.27 4.16
CA GLN A 159 10.04 11.52 5.22
C GLN A 159 8.52 11.62 5.02
N VAL A 160 7.94 10.60 4.35
CA VAL A 160 6.55 10.13 4.52
C VAL A 160 6.53 8.63 4.28
#